data_AF-A0A662JQ20-F1
#
_entry.id   AF-A0A662JQ20-F1
#
_cell.length_a   1.000
_cell.length_b   1.000
_cell.length_c   1.000
_cell.angle_alpha   90.00
_cell.angle_beta   90.00
_cell.angle_gamma   90.00
#
_symmetry.space_group_name_H-M   'P 1'
#
loop_
_entity.id
_entity.type
_entity.pdbx_description
1 polymer ?
#
loop_
_entity_poly.entity_id
_entity_poly.type
_entity_poly.pdbx_seq_one_letter_code
_entity_poly.pdbx_strand_id
1 'polypeptide(L)'
;MMSSFQPLASRRFSTELTSLLDKKVKVLTTDGSAYEGKLLAYDHNTLSVILGNAKDKDGNEYARVVINGQCVSQILRLEEPFDLKGLAEVLERHFPKMVVLHEDAGIITVMDRIRVSETGVIEGSGPIADRVKKIYEDFVASKASQTGK
;
A
#
# COMPACT_ATOMS: atom_id res chain seq x y z
N MET A 1 -17.48 1.22 -24.90
CA MET A 1 -17.13 2.11 -23.78
C MET A 1 -15.86 2.84 -24.18
N MET A 2 -15.87 4.17 -24.29
CA MET A 2 -14.66 4.93 -24.57
C MET A 2 -13.83 4.97 -23.29
N SER A 3 -12.68 4.31 -23.29
CA SER A 3 -11.65 4.50 -22.27
C SER A 3 -11.24 5.97 -22.33
N SER A 4 -11.61 6.76 -21.33
CA SER A 4 -11.11 8.13 -21.22
C SER A 4 -9.60 8.06 -21.01
N PHE A 5 -8.84 8.67 -21.93
CA PHE A 5 -7.40 8.80 -21.76
C PHE A 5 -7.14 9.70 -20.55
N GLN A 6 -6.66 9.13 -19.45
CA GLN A 6 -6.18 9.91 -18.32
C GLN A 6 -4.67 10.21 -18.49
N PRO A 7 -4.24 11.46 -18.27
CA PRO A 7 -2.82 11.78 -18.17
C PRO A 7 -2.11 10.90 -17.14
N LEU A 8 -0.85 10.56 -17.39
CA LEU A 8 -0.05 9.69 -16.51
C LEU A 8 -0.02 10.17 -15.05
N ALA A 9 0.04 11.49 -14.83
CA ALA A 9 0.02 12.09 -13.50
C ALA A 9 -1.29 11.79 -12.73
N SER A 10 -2.44 11.92 -13.39
CA SER A 10 -3.76 11.64 -12.78
C SER A 10 -3.94 10.16 -12.45
N ARG A 11 -3.43 9.29 -13.32
CA ARG A 11 -3.43 7.84 -13.07
C ARG A 11 -2.58 7.52 -11.83
N ARG A 12 -1.35 8.05 -11.76
CA ARG A 12 -0.46 7.84 -10.60
C ARG A 12 -1.08 8.37 -9.32
N PHE A 13 -1.67 9.58 -9.33
CA PHE A 13 -2.35 10.12 -8.17
C PHE A 13 -3.48 9.19 -7.68
N SER A 14 -4.27 8.64 -8.59
CA SER A 14 -5.34 7.69 -8.26
C SER A 14 -4.79 6.40 -7.66
N THR A 15 -3.70 5.86 -8.21
CA THR A 15 -3.01 4.68 -7.69
C THR A 15 -2.49 4.91 -6.28
N GLU A 16 -1.82 6.04 -6.03
CA GLU A 16 -1.30 6.41 -4.71
C GLU A 16 -2.44 6.53 -3.69
N LEU A 17 -3.53 7.21 -4.03
CA LEU A 17 -4.67 7.38 -3.12
C LEU A 17 -5.37 6.04 -2.82
N THR A 18 -5.49 5.17 -3.83
CA THR A 18 -6.00 3.80 -3.66
C THR A 18 -5.11 2.99 -2.71
N SER A 19 -3.79 3.15 -2.80
CA SER A 19 -2.83 2.42 -1.96
C SER A 19 -2.93 2.76 -0.46
N LEU A 20 -3.57 3.88 -0.11
CA LEU A 20 -3.82 4.28 1.27
C LEU A 20 -5.03 3.56 1.89
N LEU A 21 -5.91 2.97 1.07
CA LEU A 21 -7.06 2.22 1.57
C LEU A 21 -6.58 1.06 2.45
N ASP A 22 -7.31 0.86 3.54
CA ASP A 22 -7.02 -0.10 4.58
C ASP A 22 -5.69 0.09 5.33
N LYS A 23 -4.94 1.16 5.08
CA LYS A 23 -3.71 1.48 5.81
C LYS A 23 -3.99 2.47 6.94
N LYS A 24 -3.15 2.45 7.97
CA LYS A 24 -3.17 3.46 9.03
C LYS A 24 -2.62 4.79 8.48
N VAL A 25 -3.43 5.83 8.58
CA VAL A 25 -3.12 7.19 8.12
C VAL A 25 -3.35 8.21 9.24
N LYS A 26 -2.74 9.37 9.11
CA LYS A 26 -3.02 10.58 9.88
C LYS A 26 -3.58 11.63 8.94
N VAL A 27 -4.77 12.11 9.24
CA VAL A 27 -5.39 13.22 8.52
C VAL A 27 -5.20 14.49 9.34
N LEU A 28 -4.55 15.47 8.74
CA LEU A 28 -4.45 16.83 9.29
C LEU A 28 -5.55 17.68 8.65
N THR A 29 -6.19 18.50 9.45
CA THR A 29 -7.23 19.42 8.98
C THR A 29 -6.75 20.87 8.98
N THR A 30 -7.45 21.74 8.25
CA THR A 30 -7.09 23.16 8.08
C THR A 30 -7.23 23.98 9.36
N ASP A 31 -8.08 23.55 10.29
CA ASP A 31 -8.27 24.13 11.63
C ASP A 31 -7.20 23.66 12.63
N GLY A 32 -6.27 22.82 12.19
CA GLY A 32 -5.23 22.26 13.02
C GLY A 32 -5.66 21.04 13.83
N SER A 33 -6.85 20.47 13.65
CA SER A 33 -7.20 19.17 14.22
C SER A 33 -6.43 18.02 13.53
N ALA A 34 -6.37 16.85 14.16
CA ALA A 34 -5.74 15.68 13.55
C ALA A 34 -6.40 14.38 14.02
N TYR A 35 -6.53 13.44 13.10
CA TYR A 35 -7.10 12.13 13.36
C TYR A 35 -6.20 11.04 12.80
N GLU A 36 -5.90 10.03 13.63
CA GLU A 36 -5.14 8.86 13.23
C GLU A 36 -6.04 7.64 13.22
N GLY A 37 -6.11 6.92 12.10
CA GLY A 37 -7.01 5.76 11.98
C GLY A 37 -6.79 5.01 10.67
N LYS A 38 -7.57 3.95 10.45
CA LYS A 38 -7.53 3.17 9.21
C LYS A 38 -8.35 3.89 8.14
N LEU A 39 -7.78 4.19 6.96
CA LEU A 39 -8.54 4.80 5.86
C LEU A 39 -9.48 3.77 5.25
N LEU A 40 -10.79 3.98 5.37
CA LEU A 40 -11.81 3.05 4.88
C LEU A 40 -12.34 3.45 3.51
N ALA A 41 -12.45 4.75 3.26
CA ALA A 41 -12.96 5.28 2.00
C ALA A 41 -12.46 6.71 1.79
N TYR A 42 -12.40 7.11 0.52
CA TYR A 42 -12.24 8.49 0.12
C TYR A 42 -13.17 8.79 -1.05
N ASP A 43 -13.55 10.06 -1.18
CA ASP A 43 -14.19 10.59 -2.39
C ASP A 43 -13.13 11.22 -3.29
N HIS A 44 -12.99 10.73 -4.53
CA HIS A 44 -11.91 11.16 -5.43
C HIS A 44 -12.03 12.62 -5.89
N ASN A 45 -13.23 13.20 -5.86
CA ASN A 45 -13.49 14.55 -6.34
C ASN A 45 -13.26 15.60 -5.25
N THR A 46 -13.60 15.26 -4.02
CA THR A 46 -13.56 16.18 -2.88
C THR A 46 -12.41 15.93 -1.93
N LEU A 47 -11.80 14.73 -1.97
CA LEU A 47 -10.87 14.21 -0.95
C LEU A 47 -11.50 14.11 0.45
N SER A 48 -12.83 14.03 0.53
CA SER A 48 -13.48 13.65 1.80
C SER A 48 -13.06 12.23 2.17
N VAL A 49 -12.82 11.97 3.45
CA VAL A 49 -12.30 10.68 3.93
C VAL A 49 -13.11 10.11 5.07
N ILE A 50 -13.13 8.78 5.15
CA ILE A 50 -13.71 8.04 6.28
C ILE A 50 -12.59 7.25 6.94
N LEU A 51 -12.36 7.54 8.23
CA LEU A 51 -11.45 6.76 9.07
C LEU A 51 -12.24 5.80 9.96
N GLY A 52 -11.71 4.59 10.14
CA GLY A 52 -12.18 3.61 11.11
C GLY A 52 -11.26 3.53 12.31
N ASN A 53 -11.84 3.32 13.50
CA ASN A 53 -11.14 3.20 14.78
C ASN A 53 -10.11 4.33 14.94
N ALA A 54 -10.58 5.56 14.76
CA ALA A 54 -9.73 6.74 14.70
C ALA A 54 -9.55 7.35 16.09
N LYS A 55 -8.40 7.99 16.30
CA LYS A 55 -8.04 8.69 17.52
C LYS A 55 -7.69 10.13 17.21
N ASP A 56 -8.17 11.07 18.02
CA ASP A 56 -7.75 12.48 17.91
C ASP A 56 -6.44 12.76 18.69
N LYS A 57 -6.03 14.02 18.72
CA LYS A 57 -4.80 14.46 19.40
C LYS A 57 -4.86 14.30 20.92
N ASP A 58 -6.04 14.48 21.49
CA ASP A 58 -6.27 14.39 22.94
C ASP A 58 -6.44 12.93 23.40
N GLY A 59 -6.60 12.06 22.42
CA GLY A 59 -6.61 10.62 22.58
C GLY A 59 -7.99 10.00 22.68
N ASN A 60 -9.04 10.76 22.34
CA ASN A 60 -10.39 10.22 22.27
C ASN A 60 -10.50 9.28 21.06
N GLU A 61 -11.19 8.16 21.26
CA GLU A 61 -11.39 7.14 20.24
C GLU A 61 -12.79 7.21 19.65
N TYR A 62 -12.86 7.04 18.33
CA TYR A 62 -14.08 7.11 17.55
C TYR A 62 -14.13 5.91 16.61
N ALA A 63 -15.25 5.17 16.62
CA ALA A 63 -15.44 4.03 15.71
C ALA A 63 -15.39 4.46 14.23
N ARG A 64 -15.85 5.68 13.94
CA ARG A 64 -15.84 6.33 12.63
C ARG A 64 -15.61 7.83 12.76
N VAL A 65 -14.77 8.37 11.89
CA VAL A 65 -14.63 9.82 11.68
C VAL A 65 -14.80 10.09 10.19
N VAL A 66 -15.75 10.96 9.85
CA VAL A 66 -15.98 11.43 8.48
C VAL A 66 -15.47 12.86 8.40
N ILE A 67 -14.50 13.11 7.53
CA ILE A 67 -13.87 14.42 7.38
C ILE A 67 -14.24 14.97 6.02
N ASN A 68 -14.86 16.16 6.02
CA ASN A 68 -15.16 16.88 4.79
C ASN A 68 -13.85 17.23 4.07
N GLY A 69 -13.79 17.00 2.77
CA GLY A 69 -12.60 17.26 1.96
C GLY A 69 -12.11 18.71 1.96
N GLN A 70 -13.00 19.70 2.15
CA GLN A 70 -12.63 21.10 2.31
C GLN A 70 -11.83 21.37 3.59
N CYS A 71 -11.95 20.49 4.59
CA CYS A 71 -11.22 20.59 5.84
C CYS A 71 -9.91 19.81 5.80
N VAL A 72 -9.68 18.92 4.82
CA VAL A 72 -8.46 18.08 4.75
C VAL A 72 -7.30 18.94 4.24
N SER A 73 -6.24 19.04 5.03
CA SER A 73 -4.99 19.70 4.62
C SER A 73 -3.96 18.69 4.12
N GLN A 74 -3.81 17.56 4.82
CA GLN A 74 -2.86 16.50 4.47
C GLN A 74 -3.40 15.12 4.87
N ILE A 75 -3.07 14.11 4.06
CA ILE A 75 -3.24 12.69 4.41
C ILE A 75 -1.85 12.08 4.45
N LEU A 76 -1.41 11.68 5.63
CA LEU A 76 -0.08 11.10 5.87
C LEU A 76 -0.23 9.61 6.11
N ARG A 77 0.49 8.79 5.37
CA ARG A 77 0.58 7.34 5.66
C ARG A 77 1.51 7.13 6.85
N LEU A 78 1.06 6.39 7.86
CA LEU A 78 1.87 6.09 9.05
C LEU A 78 2.62 4.76 8.96
N GLU A 79 2.14 3.84 8.12
CA GLU A 79 2.80 2.57 7.87
C GLU A 79 3.79 2.69 6.70
N GLU A 80 5.01 2.20 6.89
CA GLU A 80 5.99 2.12 5.81
C GLU A 80 5.46 1.19 4.70
N PRO A 81 5.52 1.60 3.43
CA PRO A 81 5.11 0.75 2.32
C PRO A 81 5.99 -0.50 2.23
N PHE A 82 5.38 -1.63 1.86
CA PHE A 82 6.15 -2.84 1.59
C PHE A 82 7.10 -2.60 0.41
N ASP A 83 8.37 -2.93 0.60
CA ASP A 83 9.43 -2.71 -0.38
C ASP A 83 9.38 -3.77 -1.50
N LEU A 84 8.38 -3.65 -2.38
CA LEU A 84 8.21 -4.53 -3.54
C LEU A 84 9.42 -4.50 -4.48
N LYS A 85 10.09 -3.34 -4.59
CA LYS A 85 11.30 -3.20 -5.42
C LYS A 85 12.45 -4.01 -4.84
N GLY A 86 12.71 -3.86 -3.54
CA GLY A 86 13.71 -4.66 -2.85
C GLY A 86 13.43 -6.15 -2.94
N LEU A 87 12.16 -6.56 -2.81
CA LEU A 87 11.78 -7.96 -3.00
C LEU A 87 12.05 -8.44 -4.44
N ALA A 88 11.71 -7.64 -5.45
CA ALA A 88 11.97 -7.95 -6.85
C ALA A 88 13.47 -8.10 -7.14
N GLU A 89 14.31 -7.23 -6.58
CA GLU A 89 15.77 -7.33 -6.69
C GLU A 89 16.33 -8.60 -6.05
N VAL A 90 15.81 -8.99 -4.87
CA VAL A 90 16.20 -10.24 -4.21
C VAL A 90 15.78 -11.45 -5.05
N LEU A 91 14.56 -11.45 -5.57
CA LEU A 91 14.07 -12.51 -6.45
C LEU A 91 14.89 -12.61 -7.74
N GLU A 92 15.27 -11.49 -8.35
CA GLU A 92 16.05 -11.44 -9.60
C GLU A 92 17.44 -12.07 -9.43
N ARG A 93 18.05 -11.97 -8.23
CA ARG A 93 19.32 -12.66 -7.92
C ARG A 93 19.17 -14.19 -7.93
N HIS A 94 18.00 -14.71 -7.57
CA HIS A 94 17.71 -16.14 -7.54
C HIS A 94 17.12 -16.67 -8.86
N PHE A 95 16.43 -15.81 -9.61
CA PHE A 95 15.73 -16.14 -10.85
C PHE A 95 16.08 -15.12 -11.95
N PRO A 96 17.32 -15.11 -12.47
CA PRO A 96 17.77 -14.07 -13.37
C PRO A 96 16.96 -14.01 -14.67
N LYS A 97 16.61 -12.79 -15.11
CA LYS A 97 15.81 -12.48 -16.30
C LYS A 97 14.40 -13.08 -16.30
N MET A 98 13.91 -13.51 -15.15
CA MET A 98 12.60 -14.14 -15.00
C MET A 98 11.69 -13.39 -14.03
N VAL A 99 12.09 -12.21 -13.54
CA VAL A 99 11.29 -11.40 -12.62
C VAL A 99 10.81 -10.13 -13.31
N VAL A 100 9.50 -9.87 -13.20
CA VAL A 100 8.87 -8.65 -13.72
C VAL A 100 8.08 -7.99 -12.60
N LEU A 101 8.41 -6.73 -12.29
CA LEU A 101 7.67 -5.91 -11.33
C LEU A 101 6.55 -5.16 -12.07
N HIS A 102 5.32 -5.39 -11.66
CA HIS A 102 4.14 -4.63 -12.09
C HIS A 102 3.79 -3.61 -11.00
N GLU A 103 4.47 -2.46 -10.99
CA GLU A 103 4.31 -1.41 -9.96
C GLU A 103 2.85 -0.99 -9.78
N ASP A 104 2.14 -0.74 -10.89
CA ASP A 104 0.74 -0.32 -10.88
C ASP A 104 -0.21 -1.34 -10.22
N ALA A 105 0.15 -2.61 -10.23
CA ALA A 105 -0.66 -3.70 -9.69
C ALA A 105 -0.19 -4.16 -8.29
N GLY A 106 0.97 -3.69 -7.82
CA GLY A 106 1.57 -4.16 -6.57
C GLY A 106 1.99 -5.64 -6.61
N ILE A 107 2.32 -6.16 -7.80
CA ILE A 107 2.60 -7.59 -8.02
C ILE A 107 3.95 -7.76 -8.71
N ILE A 108 4.67 -8.81 -8.32
CA ILE A 108 5.86 -9.33 -9.00
C ILE A 108 5.47 -10.64 -9.65
N THR A 109 5.80 -10.81 -10.94
CA THR A 109 5.65 -12.06 -11.66
C THR A 109 7.01 -12.73 -11.82
N VAL A 110 7.09 -14.01 -11.46
CA VAL A 110 8.28 -14.86 -11.64
C VAL A 110 7.96 -15.96 -12.65
N MET A 111 8.79 -16.07 -13.69
CA MET A 111 8.65 -17.04 -14.80
C MET A 111 7.26 -17.03 -15.47
N ASP A 112 6.61 -15.86 -15.52
CA ASP A 112 5.26 -15.66 -16.08
C ASP A 112 4.15 -16.53 -15.46
N ARG A 113 4.40 -17.14 -14.29
CA ARG A 113 3.53 -18.17 -13.70
C ARG A 113 3.29 -18.02 -12.20
N ILE A 114 4.24 -17.43 -11.48
CA ILE A 114 4.15 -17.25 -10.04
C ILE A 114 3.96 -15.77 -9.77
N ARG A 115 2.95 -15.41 -8.98
CA ARG A 115 2.67 -14.03 -8.61
C ARG A 115 2.86 -13.82 -7.12
N VAL A 116 3.54 -12.74 -6.77
CA VAL A 116 3.87 -12.35 -5.40
C VAL A 116 3.43 -10.92 -5.15
N SER A 117 2.82 -10.64 -4.01
CA SER A 117 2.42 -9.31 -3.57
C SER A 117 2.98 -9.01 -2.16
N GLU A 118 2.61 -7.86 -1.58
CA GLU A 118 2.93 -7.52 -0.19
C GLU A 118 2.36 -8.50 0.85
N THR A 119 1.42 -9.37 0.46
CA THR A 119 0.84 -10.40 1.34
C THR A 119 1.46 -11.78 1.15
N GLY A 120 2.41 -11.93 0.22
CA GLY A 120 3.09 -13.19 -0.10
C GLY A 120 2.76 -13.72 -1.50
N VAL A 121 2.96 -15.02 -1.71
CA VAL A 121 2.67 -15.70 -2.98
C VAL A 121 1.16 -15.86 -3.12
N ILE A 122 0.58 -15.25 -4.16
CA ILE A 122 -0.87 -15.25 -4.42
C ILE A 122 -1.29 -16.24 -5.51
N GLU A 123 -0.39 -16.57 -6.44
CA GLU A 123 -0.62 -17.55 -7.50
C GLU A 123 0.66 -18.33 -7.81
N GLY A 124 0.52 -19.61 -8.16
CA GLY A 124 1.62 -20.51 -8.50
C GLY A 124 1.76 -21.68 -7.52
N SER A 125 2.27 -22.82 -8.01
CA SER A 125 2.46 -24.03 -7.20
C SER A 125 3.70 -24.82 -7.64
N GLY A 126 4.11 -25.78 -6.80
CA GLY A 126 5.26 -26.64 -7.04
C GLY A 126 6.59 -26.06 -6.51
N PRO A 127 7.71 -26.76 -6.76
CA PRO A 127 8.98 -26.49 -6.07
C PRO A 127 9.53 -25.07 -6.27
N ILE A 128 9.24 -24.45 -7.41
CA ILE A 128 9.65 -23.08 -7.71
C ILE A 128 8.83 -22.09 -6.87
N ALA A 129 7.52 -22.30 -6.75
CA ALA A 129 6.66 -21.46 -5.91
C ALA A 129 7.05 -21.57 -4.43
N ASP A 130 7.39 -22.77 -3.95
CA ASP A 130 7.88 -22.97 -2.59
C ASP A 130 9.19 -22.21 -2.35
N ARG A 131 10.09 -22.20 -3.34
CA ARG A 131 11.34 -21.43 -3.28
C ARG A 131 11.08 -19.92 -3.25
N VAL A 132 10.17 -19.41 -4.09
CA VAL A 132 9.76 -18.00 -4.10
C VAL A 132 9.15 -17.61 -2.75
N LYS A 133 8.27 -18.47 -2.19
CA LYS A 133 7.66 -18.27 -0.88
C LYS A 133 8.72 -18.16 0.22
N LYS A 134 9.71 -19.05 0.21
CA LYS A 134 10.81 -19.00 1.19
C LYS A 134 11.61 -17.70 1.10
N ILE A 135 11.94 -17.24 -0.11
CA ILE A 135 12.65 -15.97 -0.32
C ILE A 135 11.82 -14.79 0.21
N TYR A 136 10.50 -14.80 -0.03
CA TYR A 136 9.58 -13.80 0.51
C TYR A 136 9.59 -13.80 2.05
N GLU A 137 9.49 -14.96 2.69
CA GLU A 137 9.50 -15.10 4.14
C GLU A 137 10.81 -14.58 4.75
N ASP A 138 11.95 -14.94 4.13
CA ASP A 138 13.28 -14.47 4.53
C ASP A 138 13.40 -12.93 4.38
N PHE A 139 12.86 -12.36 3.30
CA PHE A 139 12.82 -10.92 3.07
C PHE A 139 12.03 -10.20 4.17
N VAL A 140 10.80 -10.66 4.47
CA VAL A 140 9.95 -10.09 5.52
C VAL A 140 10.64 -10.17 6.88
N ALA A 141 11.22 -11.32 7.22
CA ALA A 141 11.93 -11.52 8.49
C ALA A 141 13.14 -10.58 8.64
N SER A 142 13.91 -10.35 7.57
CA SER A 142 15.04 -9.43 7.58
C SER A 142 14.65 -7.96 7.73
N LYS A 143 13.47 -7.55 7.23
CA LYS A 143 12.97 -6.18 7.39
C LYS A 143 12.38 -5.95 8.78
N ALA A 144 11.63 -6.91 9.31
CA ALA A 144 11.06 -6.81 10.66
C ALA A 144 12.12 -6.69 11.77
N SER A 145 13.31 -7.24 11.56
CA SER A 145 14.45 -7.14 12.49
C SER A 145 15.22 -5.82 12.40
N GLN A 146 14.99 -5.01 11.36
CA GLN A 146 15.62 -3.69 11.19
C GLN A 146 14.76 -2.54 11.74
N THR A 147 13.44 -2.71 11.85
CA THR A 147 12.50 -1.68 12.35
C THR A 147 12.51 -1.54 13.89
N GLY A 148 13.32 -2.35 14.61
CA GLY A 148 13.44 -2.35 16.07
C GLY A 148 14.70 -1.67 16.62
N LYS A 149 15.42 -0.86 15.84
CA LYS A 149 16.61 -0.11 16.25
C LYS A 149 16.45 1.39 16.06
#